data_AF-A0A4Z0J945-F1
#
_entry.id   AF-A0A4Z0J945-F1
#
_cell.length_a   1.000
_cell.length_b   1.000
_cell.length_c   1.000
_cell.angle_alpha   90.00
_cell.angle_beta   90.00
_cell.angle_gamma   90.00
#
_symmetry.space_group_name_H-M   'P 1'
#
loop_
_entity.id
_entity.type
_entity.pdbx_description
1 polymer ?
#
loop_
_entity_poly.entity_id
_entity_poly.type
_entity_poly.pdbx_seq_one_letter_code
_entity_poly.pdbx_strand_id
1 'polypeptide(L)' 'MIYKVYYQEDKKRNPKREDTHSLYLEAPTEVEARAQVEAHTDHNIEFIEAIEGNTLAYEQQNPNYKLTEFTE' A
#
# COMPACT_ATOMS: atom_id res chain seq x y z
N MET A 1 7.78 9.84 -2.71
CA MET A 1 7.45 8.89 -3.80
C MET A 1 6.15 8.21 -3.44
N ILE A 2 5.34 7.84 -4.43
CA ILE A 2 4.11 7.10 -4.18
C ILE A 2 4.40 5.60 -4.27
N TYR A 3 3.95 4.88 -3.25
CA TYR A 3 4.03 3.43 -3.20
C TYR A 3 2.64 2.83 -3.25
N LYS A 4 2.50 1.76 -4.02
CA LYS A 4 1.34 0.87 -3.99
C LYS A 4 1.72 -0.33 -3.11
N VAL A 5 1.05 -0.45 -1.98
CA VAL A 5 1.29 -1.52 -1.01
C VAL A 5 0.20 -2.56 -1.17
N TYR A 6 0.61 -3.78 -1.50
CA TYR A 6 -0.26 -4.95 -1.53
C TYR A 6 -0.21 -5.64 -0.16
N TYR A 7 -1.37 -5.90 0.41
CA TYR A 7 -1.46 -6.43 1.77
C TYR A 7 -2.69 -7.33 1.97
N GLN A 8 -2.67 -8.13 3.02
CA GLN A 8 -3.87 -8.77 3.57
C GLN A 8 -4.24 -8.14 4.92
N GLU A 9 -5.51 -8.20 5.29
CA GLU A 9 -6.07 -7.58 6.51
C GLU A 9 -5.31 -7.96 7.80
N ASP A 10 -4.90 -9.23 7.94
CA ASP A 10 -4.21 -9.71 9.13
C ASP A 10 -3.14 -10.78 8.84
N LYS A 11 -2.27 -11.00 9.82
CA LYS A 11 -1.21 -12.03 9.81
C LYS A 11 -1.63 -13.36 10.46
N LYS A 12 -2.89 -13.49 10.91
CA LYS A 12 -3.36 -14.64 11.72
C LYS A 12 -3.80 -15.81 10.85
N ARG A 13 -4.35 -15.53 9.67
CA ARG A 13 -4.83 -16.55 8.73
C ARG A 13 -3.82 -16.82 7.62
N ASN A 14 -3.94 -17.99 7.00
CA ASN A 14 -3.13 -18.31 5.82
C ASN A 14 -3.47 -17.34 4.67
N PRO A 15 -2.45 -16.86 3.93
CA PRO A 15 -2.66 -15.93 2.83
C PRO A 15 -3.48 -16.56 1.71
N LYS A 16 -4.51 -15.85 1.26
CA LYS A 16 -5.35 -16.21 0.10
C LYS A 16 -5.23 -15.14 -0.97
N ARG A 17 -5.10 -15.56 -2.24
CA ARG A 17 -4.83 -14.62 -3.35
C ARG A 17 -5.98 -13.66 -3.60
N GLU A 18 -7.20 -14.08 -3.31
CA GLU A 18 -8.43 -13.32 -3.56
C GLU A 18 -8.63 -12.18 -2.55
N ASP A 19 -7.92 -12.23 -1.42
CA ASP A 19 -8.08 -11.29 -0.31
C ASP A 19 -6.90 -10.32 -0.22
N THR A 20 -6.07 -10.23 -1.27
CA THR A 20 -5.04 -9.20 -1.38
C THR A 20 -5.70 -7.87 -1.71
N HIS A 21 -5.54 -6.91 -0.81
CA HIS A 21 -5.95 -5.52 -0.99
C HIS A 21 -4.75 -4.66 -1.37
N SER A 22 -5.02 -3.43 -1.81
CA SER A 22 -3.99 -2.46 -2.12
C SER A 22 -4.33 -1.09 -1.55
N LEU A 23 -3.33 -0.41 -1.00
CA LEU A 23 -3.40 0.98 -0.62
C LEU A 23 -2.28 1.76 -1.30
N TYR A 24 -2.48 3.07 -1.45
CA TYR A 24 -1.46 3.99 -1.95
C TYR A 24 -1.02 4.87 -0.80
N LEU A 25 0.28 5.07 -0.64
CA LEU A 25 0.83 5.98 0.38
C LEU A 25 2.03 6.75 -0.18
N GLU A 26 2.28 7.92 0.40
CA GLU A 26 3.45 8.72 0.07
C GLU A 26 4.52 8.55 1.14
N ALA A 27 5.73 8.16 0.72
CA ALA A 27 6.89 8.06 1.60
C ALA A 27 8.18 8.38 0.81
N PRO A 28 9.28 8.75 1.48
CA PRO A 28 10.54 9.02 0.80
C PRO A 28 11.30 7.74 0.43
N THR A 29 11.09 6.61 1.13
CA THR A 29 11.71 5.32 0.81
C THR A 29 10.74 4.14 1.00
N GLU A 30 11.03 2.99 0.39
CA GLU A 30 10.24 1.77 0.56
C GLU A 30 10.24 1.27 2.01
N VAL A 31 11.37 1.44 2.70
CA VAL A 31 11.53 1.06 4.10
C VAL A 31 10.61 1.90 4.99
N GLU A 32 10.56 3.21 4.74
CA GLU A 32 9.65 4.10 5.47
C GLU A 32 8.18 3.83 5.14
N ALA A 33 7.87 3.53 3.88
CA ALA A 33 6.52 3.10 3.48
C ALA A 33 6.06 1.86 4.26
N ARG A 34 6.94 0.84 4.36
CA ARG A 34 6.68 -0.36 5.17
C ARG A 34 6.48 -0.02 6.63
N ALA A 35 7.40 0.74 7.21
CA ALA A 35 7.37 1.10 8.62
C ALA A 35 6.08 1.84 8.99
N GLN A 36 5.61 2.75 8.13
CA GLN A 36 4.38 3.50 8.36
C GLN A 36 3.15 2.58 8.35
N VAL A 37 3.03 1.68 7.37
CA VAL A 37 1.90 0.73 7.33
C VAL A 37 1.94 -0.20 8.55
N GLU A 38 3.10 -0.74 8.91
CA GLU A 38 3.25 -1.64 10.07
C GLU A 38 3.00 -0.93 11.41
N ALA A 39 3.30 0.36 11.52
CA ALA A 39 3.07 1.14 12.74
C ALA A 39 1.58 1.45 12.99
N HIS A 40 0.79 1.61 11.92
CA HIS A 40 -0.59 2.07 12.01
C HIS A 40 -1.64 0.98 11.74
N THR A 41 -1.23 -0.20 11.29
CA THR A 41 -2.15 -1.27 10.88
C THR A 41 -1.62 -2.66 11.24
N ASP A 42 -2.53 -3.62 11.42
CA ASP A 42 -2.20 -5.05 11.60
C ASP A 42 -1.97 -5.78 10.26
N HIS A 43 -1.90 -5.03 9.15
CA HIS A 43 -1.84 -5.59 7.81
C HIS A 43 -0.62 -6.49 7.60
N ASN A 44 -0.84 -7.58 6.88
CA ASN A 44 0.23 -8.42 6.38
C ASN A 44 0.69 -7.90 5.01
N ILE A 45 1.77 -7.13 4.99
CA ILE A 45 2.33 -6.57 3.76
C ILE A 45 2.95 -7.68 2.90
N GLU A 46 2.42 -7.86 1.69
CA GLU A 46 2.90 -8.85 0.73
C GLU A 46 3.98 -8.26 -0.19
N PHE A 47 3.73 -7.07 -0.74
CA PHE A 47 4.63 -6.43 -1.70
C PHE A 47 4.47 -4.91 -1.68
N ILE A 48 5.57 -4.19 -1.92
CA ILE A 48 5.59 -2.73 -2.02
C ILE A 48 6.17 -2.37 -3.39
N GLU A 49 5.40 -1.62 -4.16
CA GLU A 49 5.77 -1.22 -5.52
C GLU A 49 5.88 0.31 -5.57
N ALA A 50 7.04 0.83 -5.98
CA ALA A 50 7.20 2.24 -6.29
C ALA A 50 6.50 2.53 -7.63
N ILE A 51 5.55 3.48 -7.65
CA ILE A 51 4.83 3.86 -8.87
C ILE A 51 5.11 5.31 -9.24
N GLU A 52 5.43 5.54 -10.52
CA GLU A 52 5.78 6.86 -11.04
C GLU A 52 5.38 7.03 -12.51
N GLY A 53 5.47 8.26 -13.01
CA GLY A 53 5.23 8.62 -14.41
C GLY A 53 3.87 8.14 -14.94
N ASN A 54 3.91 7.41 -16.05
CA ASN A 54 2.70 6.95 -16.74
C ASN A 54 1.88 5.96 -15.90
N THR A 55 2.53 5.12 -15.09
CA THR A 55 1.83 4.14 -14.24
C THR A 55 1.02 4.87 -13.16
N LEU A 56 1.62 5.86 -12.49
CA LEU A 56 0.92 6.68 -11.51
C LEU A 56 -0.24 7.46 -12.15
N ALA A 57 -0.02 8.07 -13.32
CA ALA A 57 -1.06 8.81 -14.02
C ALA A 57 -2.24 7.93 -14.44
N TYR A 58 -1.99 6.66 -14.78
CA TYR A 58 -3.04 5.68 -15.06
C TYR A 58 -3.81 5.28 -13.80
N GLU A 59 -3.09 4.99 -12.70
CA GLU A 59 -3.70 4.64 -11.42
C GLU A 59 -4.57 5.78 -10.88
N GLN A 60 -4.14 7.04 -11.00
CA GLN A 60 -4.89 8.22 -10.57
C GLN A 60 -6.20 8.44 -11.34
N GLN A 61 -6.35 7.87 -12.53
CA GLN A 61 -7.62 7.91 -13.29
C GLN A 61 -8.65 6.94 -12.73
N ASN A 62 -8.24 5.96 -11.92
CA ASN A 62 -9.14 5.02 -11.28
C ASN A 62 -9.93 5.72 -10.15
N PRO A 63 -11.26 5.63 -10.12
CA PRO A 63 -12.06 6.25 -9.05
C PRO A 63 -11.77 5.70 -7.65
N ASN A 64 -11.15 4.52 -7.55
CA ASN A 64 -10.75 3.92 -6.28
C ASN A 64 -9.36 4.35 -5.81
N TYR A 65 -8.62 5.15 -6.60
CA TYR A 65 -7.35 5.69 -6.17
C TYR A 65 -7.55 6.68 -5.02
N LYS A 66 -7.01 6.33 -3.86
CA LYS A 66 -7.02 7.17 -2.66
C LYS A 66 -5.67 7.06 -1.97
N LEU A 67 -5.08 8.21 -1.68
CA LEU A 67 -3.88 8.27 -0.86
C LEU A 67 -4.28 8.02 0.59
N THR A 68 -3.56 7.12 1.24
CA THR A 68 -3.75 6.76 2.64
C THR A 68 -2.80 7.63 3.47
N GLU A 69 -3.38 8.47 4.31
CA GLU A 69 -2.65 9.27 5.28
C GLU A 69 -2.87 8.66 6.66
N PHE A 70 -1.78 8.32 7.33
CA PHE A 70 -1.81 7.91 8.72
C PHE A 70 -1.52 9.14 9.57
N THR A 71 -2.57 9.80 10.07
CA THR A 71 -2.42 10.83 11.10
C THR A 71 -1.98 10.20 12.41
N GLU A 72 -1.09 10.88 13.13
CA GLU A 72 -0.67 10.54 14.51
C GLU A 72 -1.84 10.50 15.49
#